data_AF-D6XB87-F1
#
_entry.id   AF-D6XB87-F1
#
_cell.length_a   1.000
_cell.length_b   1.000
_cell.length_c   1.000
_cell.angle_alpha   90.00
_cell.angle_beta   90.00
_cell.angle_gamma   90.00
#
_symmetry.space_group_name_H-M   'P 1'
#
loop_
_entity.id
_entity.type
_entity.pdbx_description
1 polymer ?
#
loop_
_entity_poly.entity_id
_entity_poly.type
_entity_poly.pdbx_seq_one_letter_code
_entity_poly.pdbx_strand_id
1 'polypeptide(L)'
;MRLPPGGAEHGVGLDKVLAAARAEGLGDPVEIVPPADASSAYVVRQVQRSWPEKQDSVAVDPANGEVTDTLRFADYPLLAKLTRWGIDLHTGVLFGLVNQIALMLLALSLVLLIVWGYRMWWQRGRGSAFGRPIPRGAWQQVPPQILVPGVVVVAVLGYFVPLLGIPLAGFVVADVILGEIAHRRGKKGVAAT
;
A
#
# COMPACT_ATOMS: atom_id res chain seq x y z
N MET A 1 -0.02 -28.93 31.85
CA MET A 1 0.64 -27.63 31.64
C MET A 1 -0.29 -26.56 32.17
N ARG A 2 -0.07 -26.10 33.42
CA ARG A 2 -0.86 -25.04 34.07
C ARG A 2 -0.50 -23.71 33.39
N LEU A 3 -1.49 -23.00 32.85
CA LEU A 3 -1.31 -21.61 32.45
C LEU A 3 -1.07 -20.77 33.72
N PRO A 4 -0.13 -19.80 33.70
CA PRO A 4 0.02 -18.84 34.78
C PRO A 4 -1.28 -18.00 34.91
N PRO A 5 -1.69 -17.60 36.12
CA PRO A 5 -2.77 -16.63 36.30
C PRO A 5 -2.31 -15.29 35.72
N GLY A 6 -2.66 -15.04 34.46
CA GLY A 6 -2.52 -13.72 33.85
C GLY A 6 -3.41 -12.74 34.63
N GLY A 7 -2.78 -11.73 35.21
CA GLY A 7 -3.38 -10.85 36.21
C GLY A 7 -4.71 -10.25 35.79
N ALA A 8 -5.77 -10.74 36.44
CA ALA A 8 -7.05 -10.06 36.58
C ALA A 8 -6.96 -9.00 37.71
N GLU A 9 -6.04 -8.05 37.58
CA GLU A 9 -5.84 -7.00 38.60
C GLU A 9 -6.42 -5.64 38.17
N HIS A 10 -7.15 -5.57 37.05
CA HIS A 10 -7.85 -4.35 36.62
C HIS A 10 -9.21 -4.69 35.99
N GLY A 11 -10.26 -4.72 36.81
CA GLY A 11 -11.66 -4.69 36.34
C GLY A 11 -12.34 -6.04 36.10
N VAL A 12 -13.56 -5.95 35.59
CA VAL A 12 -14.49 -7.05 35.30
C VAL A 12 -13.80 -8.14 34.47
N GLY A 13 -13.85 -9.39 34.93
CA GLY A 13 -13.13 -10.50 34.31
C GLY A 13 -13.40 -10.66 32.81
N LEU A 14 -12.36 -11.09 32.07
CA LEU A 14 -12.36 -11.26 30.60
C LEU A 14 -13.58 -12.03 30.07
N ASP A 15 -14.07 -13.02 30.82
CA ASP A 15 -15.24 -13.82 30.44
C ASP A 15 -16.53 -12.98 30.38
N LYS A 16 -16.68 -12.00 31.28
CA LYS A 16 -17.84 -11.10 31.30
C LYS A 16 -17.73 -10.03 30.21
N VAL A 17 -16.52 -9.56 29.89
CA VAL A 17 -16.26 -8.69 28.73
C VAL A 17 -16.60 -9.41 27.42
N LEU A 18 -16.18 -10.67 27.28
CA LEU A 18 -16.51 -11.50 26.12
C LEU A 18 -18.01 -11.79 26.01
N ALA A 19 -18.69 -12.04 27.14
CA ALA A 19 -20.14 -12.25 27.17
C ALA A 19 -20.92 -11.00 26.75
N ALA A 20 -20.50 -9.81 27.22
CA ALA A 20 -21.10 -8.53 26.82
C ALA A 20 -20.94 -8.28 25.31
N ALA A 21 -19.75 -8.49 24.75
CA ALA A 21 -19.51 -8.36 23.32
C ALA A 21 -20.33 -9.35 22.47
N ARG A 22 -20.52 -10.59 22.95
CA ARG A 22 -21.39 -11.57 22.28
C ARG A 22 -22.87 -11.21 22.32
N ALA A 23 -23.34 -10.58 23.40
CA ALA A 23 -24.71 -10.08 23.51
C ALA A 23 -25.00 -8.99 22.47
N GLU A 24 -23.99 -8.19 22.11
CA GLU A 24 -24.04 -7.20 21.02
C GLU A 24 -23.89 -7.78 19.61
N GLY A 25 -23.86 -9.11 19.47
CA GLY A 25 -23.85 -9.80 18.18
C GLY A 25 -22.47 -10.14 17.62
N LEU A 26 -21.38 -10.00 18.40
CA LEU A 26 -20.05 -10.42 17.98
C LEU A 26 -19.90 -11.95 18.09
N GLY A 27 -20.38 -12.69 17.08
CA GLY A 27 -20.36 -14.15 17.05
C GLY A 27 -19.09 -14.81 16.47
N ASP A 28 -18.30 -14.06 15.70
CA ASP A 28 -17.11 -14.55 14.97
C ASP A 28 -15.83 -14.49 15.85
N PRO A 29 -14.65 -14.99 15.39
CA PRO A 29 -13.42 -14.91 16.17
C PRO A 29 -13.12 -13.47 16.57
N VAL A 30 -13.01 -13.21 17.87
CA VAL A 30 -12.75 -11.89 18.45
C VAL A 30 -11.38 -11.84 19.11
N GLU A 31 -10.72 -10.69 18.99
CA GLU A 31 -9.54 -10.32 19.73
C GLU A 31 -9.94 -9.33 20.82
N ILE A 32 -9.52 -9.61 22.06
CA ILE A 32 -9.75 -8.73 23.20
C ILE A 32 -8.45 -8.00 23.47
N VAL A 33 -8.47 -6.68 23.32
CA VAL A 33 -7.35 -5.81 23.66
C VAL A 33 -7.60 -5.22 25.05
N PRO A 34 -6.73 -5.51 26.04
CA PRO A 34 -6.90 -4.97 27.39
C PRO A 34 -6.68 -3.45 27.39
N PRO A 35 -7.31 -2.73 28.34
CA PRO A 35 -7.16 -1.30 28.47
C PRO A 35 -5.71 -0.93 28.80
N ALA A 36 -5.22 0.17 28.21
CA ALA A 36 -3.88 0.68 28.47
C ALA A 36 -3.74 1.23 29.90
N ASP A 37 -4.81 1.84 30.43
CA ASP A 37 -4.87 2.49 31.75
C ASP A 37 -6.23 2.28 32.41
N ALA A 38 -6.35 2.56 33.71
CA ALA A 38 -7.57 2.38 34.51
C ALA A 38 -8.79 3.21 34.04
N SER A 39 -8.60 4.22 33.20
CA SER A 39 -9.67 5.02 32.58
C SER A 39 -10.02 4.59 31.15
N SER A 40 -9.37 3.55 30.62
CA SER A 40 -9.57 3.08 29.25
C SER A 40 -10.50 1.86 29.22
N ALA A 41 -11.27 1.71 28.14
CA ALA A 41 -12.16 0.57 27.93
C ALA A 41 -11.41 -0.66 27.40
N TYR A 42 -11.93 -1.86 27.72
CA TYR A 42 -11.59 -3.07 26.97
C TYR A 42 -12.13 -2.95 25.55
N VAL A 43 -11.32 -3.27 24.55
CA VAL A 43 -11.77 -3.26 23.16
C VAL A 43 -11.88 -4.70 22.66
N VAL A 44 -13.08 -5.12 22.27
CA VAL A 44 -13.33 -6.41 21.65
C VAL A 44 -13.58 -6.18 20.17
N ARG A 45 -12.72 -6.72 19.30
CA ARG A 45 -12.82 -6.55 17.84
C ARG A 45 -12.93 -7.90 17.15
N GLN A 46 -13.82 -8.01 16.15
CA GLN A 46 -13.84 -9.18 15.28
C GLN A 46 -12.59 -9.22 14.39
N VAL A 47 -11.96 -10.38 14.32
CA VAL A 47 -10.74 -10.65 13.53
C VAL A 47 -11.01 -11.71 12.47
N GLN A 48 -12.25 -11.82 12.01
CA GLN A 48 -12.58 -12.73 10.92
C GLN A 48 -11.80 -12.29 9.67
N ARG A 49 -10.92 -13.17 9.19
CA ARG A 49 -10.09 -12.97 7.99
C ARG A 49 -10.71 -13.66 6.76
N SER A 50 -12.04 -13.75 6.71
CA SER A 50 -12.76 -14.40 5.61
C SER A 50 -13.88 -13.49 5.13
N TRP A 51 -14.09 -13.46 3.81
CA TRP A 51 -15.20 -12.73 3.21
C TRP A 51 -16.55 -13.41 3.54
N PRO A 52 -17.62 -12.68 3.87
CA PRO A 52 -17.75 -11.21 3.98
C PRO A 52 -17.01 -10.60 5.19
N GLU A 53 -16.40 -9.43 4.97
CA GLU A 53 -15.62 -8.71 6.00
C GLU A 53 -16.52 -8.33 7.18
N LYS A 54 -16.21 -8.86 8.36
CA LYS A 54 -16.85 -8.51 9.62
C LYS A 54 -15.79 -7.97 10.58
N GLN A 55 -15.70 -6.65 10.66
CA GLN A 55 -14.71 -5.90 11.44
C GLN A 55 -15.40 -5.03 12.49
N ASP A 56 -16.48 -5.53 13.08
CA ASP A 56 -17.19 -4.82 14.13
C ASP A 56 -16.35 -4.82 15.41
N SER A 57 -16.34 -3.70 16.14
CA SER A 57 -15.67 -3.56 17.43
C SER A 57 -16.57 -2.96 18.48
N VAL A 58 -16.40 -3.40 19.72
CA VAL A 58 -17.16 -2.93 20.87
C VAL A 58 -16.19 -2.55 21.99
N ALA A 59 -16.41 -1.39 22.59
CA ALA A 59 -15.72 -0.94 23.79
C ALA A 59 -16.55 -1.30 25.03
N VAL A 60 -15.89 -1.88 26.04
CA VAL A 60 -16.52 -2.33 27.29
C VAL A 60 -15.81 -1.67 28.47
N ASP A 61 -16.55 -1.02 29.34
CA ASP A 61 -16.01 -0.36 30.53
C ASP A 61 -15.47 -1.41 31.54
N PRO A 62 -14.22 -1.26 32.00
CA PRO A 62 -13.57 -2.22 32.91
C PRO A 62 -14.18 -2.21 34.32
N ALA A 63 -14.86 -1.15 34.75
CA ALA A 63 -15.38 -1.01 36.11
C ALA A 63 -16.73 -1.72 36.29
N ASN A 64 -17.63 -1.64 35.31
CA ASN A 64 -18.98 -2.21 35.41
C ASN A 64 -19.27 -3.33 34.38
N GLY A 65 -18.48 -3.40 33.30
CA GLY A 65 -18.67 -4.34 32.20
C GLY A 65 -19.78 -3.94 31.22
N GLU A 66 -20.17 -2.65 31.22
CA GLU A 66 -21.14 -2.10 30.27
C GLU A 66 -20.48 -1.74 28.94
N VAL A 67 -21.24 -1.87 27.86
CA VAL A 67 -20.80 -1.47 26.52
C VAL A 67 -20.88 0.05 26.42
N THR A 68 -19.74 0.69 26.20
CA THR A 68 -19.64 2.16 26.10
C THR A 68 -19.70 2.67 24.68
N ASP A 69 -19.24 1.88 23.71
CA ASP A 69 -19.27 2.25 22.30
C ASP A 69 -19.34 1.01 21.40
N THR A 70 -20.01 1.15 20.25
CA THR A 70 -20.14 0.12 19.22
C THR A 70 -19.82 0.70 17.87
N LEU A 71 -18.78 0.19 17.22
CA LEU A 71 -18.37 0.61 15.90
C LEU A 71 -18.60 -0.51 14.90
N ARG A 72 -19.60 -0.35 14.03
CA ARG A 72 -19.91 -1.33 12.98
C ARG A 72 -19.18 -0.98 11.69
N PHE A 73 -18.71 -2.00 10.99
CA PHE A 73 -18.05 -1.81 9.68
C PHE A 73 -18.97 -1.11 8.66
N ALA A 74 -20.28 -1.28 8.79
CA ALA A 74 -21.28 -0.59 7.97
C ALA A 74 -21.18 0.95 8.06
N ASP A 75 -20.76 1.47 9.21
CA ASP A 75 -20.73 2.90 9.51
C ASP A 75 -19.37 3.55 9.19
N TYR A 76 -18.39 2.77 8.71
CA TYR A 76 -17.08 3.32 8.36
C TYR A 76 -17.19 4.32 7.18
N PRO A 77 -16.44 5.44 7.24
CA PRO A 77 -16.30 6.35 6.11
C PRO A 77 -15.83 5.61 4.85
N LEU A 78 -16.27 6.04 3.66
CA LEU A 78 -15.93 5.38 2.39
C LEU A 78 -14.41 5.25 2.18
N LEU A 79 -13.64 6.28 2.53
CA LEU A 79 -12.18 6.24 2.45
C LEU A 79 -11.59 5.15 3.36
N ALA A 80 -12.11 5.01 4.59
CA ALA A 80 -11.66 3.98 5.52
C ALA A 80 -11.95 2.57 5.00
N LYS A 81 -13.13 2.36 4.38
CA LYS A 81 -13.48 1.09 3.72
C LYS A 81 -12.56 0.79 2.53
N LEU A 82 -12.31 1.78 1.67
CA LEU A 82 -11.41 1.63 0.52
C LEU A 82 -9.99 1.29 0.95
N THR A 83 -9.46 1.96 1.98
CA THR A 83 -8.14 1.63 2.54
C THR A 83 -8.12 0.21 3.09
N ARG A 84 -9.17 -0.20 3.82
CA ARG A 84 -9.25 -1.55 4.37
C ARG A 84 -9.29 -2.62 3.28
N TRP A 85 -10.15 -2.47 2.28
CA TRP A 85 -10.18 -3.36 1.13
C TRP A 85 -8.87 -3.36 0.36
N GLY A 86 -8.17 -2.23 0.27
CA GLY A 86 -6.83 -2.16 -0.29
C GLY A 86 -5.82 -3.03 0.46
N ILE A 87 -5.85 -3.01 1.80
CA ILE A 87 -5.02 -3.87 2.64
C ILE A 87 -5.40 -5.34 2.45
N ASP A 88 -6.69 -5.66 2.44
CA ASP A 88 -7.18 -7.04 2.30
C ASP A 88 -6.86 -7.61 0.91
N LEU A 89 -6.93 -6.77 -0.14
CA LEU A 89 -6.46 -7.10 -1.50
C LEU A 89 -4.97 -7.38 -1.49
N HIS A 90 -4.16 -6.51 -0.88
CA HIS A 90 -2.70 -6.65 -0.88
C HIS A 90 -2.22 -7.87 -0.08
N THR A 91 -2.88 -8.19 1.03
CA THR A 91 -2.53 -9.32 1.91
C THR A 91 -3.05 -10.67 1.40
N GLY A 92 -3.84 -10.70 0.33
CA GLY A 92 -4.38 -11.94 -0.22
C GLY A 92 -5.61 -12.48 0.51
N VAL A 93 -6.24 -11.67 1.36
CA VAL A 93 -7.37 -12.07 2.21
C VAL A 93 -8.70 -11.84 1.50
N LEU A 94 -8.84 -10.70 0.81
CA LEU A 94 -10.05 -10.39 0.04
C LEU A 94 -10.21 -11.41 -1.09
N PHE A 95 -11.39 -12.03 -1.26
CA PHE A 95 -11.68 -13.07 -2.26
C PHE A 95 -10.83 -14.37 -2.16
N GLY A 96 -10.03 -14.54 -1.11
CA GLY A 96 -9.27 -15.77 -0.83
C GLY A 96 -8.37 -16.21 -1.99
N LEU A 97 -8.54 -17.46 -2.45
CA LEU A 97 -7.67 -18.10 -3.44
C LEU A 97 -7.55 -17.31 -4.75
N VAL A 98 -8.65 -16.68 -5.22
CA VAL A 98 -8.65 -15.91 -6.46
C VAL A 98 -7.65 -14.75 -6.38
N ASN A 99 -7.64 -14.03 -5.26
CA ASN A 99 -6.74 -12.91 -5.04
C ASN A 99 -5.29 -13.37 -4.88
N GLN A 100 -5.06 -14.50 -4.20
CA GLN A 100 -3.72 -15.09 -4.09
C GLN A 100 -3.13 -15.45 -5.45
N ILE A 101 -3.92 -16.08 -6.33
CA ILE A 101 -3.50 -16.39 -7.70
C ILE A 101 -3.21 -15.10 -8.48
N ALA A 102 -4.07 -14.08 -8.36
CA ALA A 102 -3.87 -12.80 -9.03
C ALA A 102 -2.57 -12.11 -8.56
N LEU A 103 -2.33 -12.04 -7.26
CA LEU A 103 -1.10 -11.48 -6.69
C LEU A 103 0.15 -12.26 -7.12
N MET A 104 0.08 -13.58 -7.18
CA MET A 104 1.16 -14.43 -7.67
C MET A 104 1.48 -14.12 -9.15
N LEU A 105 0.47 -14.05 -10.00
CA LEU A 105 0.64 -13.70 -11.42
C LEU A 105 1.21 -12.30 -11.59
N LEU A 106 0.76 -11.33 -10.79
CA LEU A 106 1.27 -9.97 -10.79
C LEU A 106 2.76 -9.93 -10.39
N ALA A 107 3.12 -10.63 -9.31
CA ALA A 107 4.50 -10.71 -8.84
C ALA A 107 5.42 -11.37 -9.89
N LEU A 108 4.98 -12.49 -10.48
CA LEU A 108 5.70 -13.14 -11.59
C LEU A 108 5.88 -12.21 -12.78
N SER A 109 4.85 -11.44 -13.14
CA SER A 109 4.92 -10.48 -14.24
C SER A 109 5.98 -9.39 -13.97
N LEU A 110 6.05 -8.87 -12.74
CA LEU A 110 7.07 -7.89 -12.34
C LEU A 110 8.48 -8.49 -12.42
N VAL A 111 8.68 -9.72 -11.93
CA VAL A 111 9.97 -10.41 -12.03
C VAL A 111 10.37 -10.59 -13.49
N LEU A 112 9.44 -11.04 -14.35
CA LEU A 112 9.68 -11.17 -15.78
C LEU A 112 10.05 -9.84 -16.42
N LEU A 113 9.36 -8.74 -16.10
CA LEU A 113 9.69 -7.39 -16.60
C LEU A 113 11.09 -6.95 -16.18
N ILE A 114 11.48 -7.19 -14.93
CA ILE A 114 12.82 -6.88 -14.42
C ILE A 114 13.88 -7.67 -15.20
N VAL A 115 13.71 -9.00 -15.29
CA VAL A 115 14.62 -9.88 -16.02
C VAL A 115 14.70 -9.47 -17.49
N TRP A 116 13.58 -9.12 -18.11
CA TRP A 116 13.54 -8.67 -19.50
C TRP A 116 14.25 -7.33 -19.69
N GLY A 117 14.08 -6.38 -18.76
CA GLY A 117 14.81 -5.11 -18.74
C GLY A 117 16.32 -5.31 -18.66
N TYR A 118 16.78 -6.18 -17.74
CA TYR A 118 18.19 -6.56 -17.67
C TYR A 118 18.68 -7.28 -18.93
N ARG A 119 17.86 -8.16 -19.51
CA ARG A 119 18.20 -8.85 -20.77
C ARG A 119 18.36 -7.86 -21.92
N MET A 120 17.43 -6.90 -22.06
CA MET A 120 17.53 -5.82 -23.04
C MET A 120 18.79 -4.99 -22.82
N TRP A 121 19.11 -4.66 -21.56
CA TRP A 121 20.33 -3.95 -21.20
C TRP A 121 21.59 -4.72 -21.60
N TRP A 122 21.65 -6.03 -21.32
CA TRP A 122 22.77 -6.88 -21.69
C TRP A 122 22.93 -7.05 -23.20
N GLN A 123 21.82 -7.18 -23.93
CA GLN A 123 21.83 -7.27 -25.40
C GLN A 123 22.29 -5.98 -26.06
N ARG A 124 21.99 -4.83 -25.46
CA ARG A 124 22.41 -3.51 -25.94
C ARG A 124 23.92 -3.30 -25.84
N GLY A 125 24.59 -3.93 -24.87
CA GLY A 125 26.02 -3.79 -24.60
C GLY A 125 26.96 -4.51 -25.57
N ARG A 126 26.47 -5.31 -26.52
CA ARG A 126 27.32 -6.12 -27.42
C ARG A 126 27.74 -5.43 -28.73
N GLY A 127 27.29 -4.22 -29.01
CA GLY A 127 27.60 -3.57 -30.31
C GLY A 127 27.63 -2.04 -30.37
N SER A 128 27.16 -1.30 -29.36
CA SER A 128 27.28 0.17 -29.38
C SER A 128 27.19 0.70 -27.96
N ALA A 129 28.33 1.13 -27.44
CA ALA A 129 28.57 1.98 -26.25
C ALA A 129 27.53 1.98 -25.12
N PHE A 130 28.04 1.74 -23.90
CA PHE A 130 27.31 1.91 -22.64
C PHE A 130 26.40 3.14 -22.66
N GLY A 131 25.08 2.94 -22.48
CA GLY A 131 24.15 4.05 -22.31
C GLY A 131 23.86 4.89 -23.55
N ARG A 132 24.03 4.38 -24.79
CA ARG A 132 23.57 5.10 -26.00
C ARG A 132 22.15 5.63 -25.77
N PRO A 133 21.89 6.95 -25.79
CA PRO A 133 20.56 7.46 -25.48
C PRO A 133 19.54 6.92 -26.48
N ILE A 134 18.31 6.61 -26.05
CA ILE A 134 17.20 6.41 -26.98
C ILE A 134 17.07 7.71 -27.80
N PRO A 135 16.85 7.65 -29.13
CA PRO A 135 16.67 8.85 -29.94
C PRO A 135 15.64 9.78 -29.28
N ARG A 136 16.09 10.99 -28.96
CA ARG A 136 15.24 12.03 -28.36
C ARG A 136 14.15 12.40 -29.37
N GLY A 137 12.94 12.67 -28.87
CA GLY A 137 11.79 13.02 -29.71
C GLY A 137 10.62 12.02 -29.66
N ALA A 138 10.76 10.88 -28.96
CA ALA A 138 9.64 9.95 -28.77
C ALA A 138 8.41 10.63 -28.12
N TRP A 139 8.63 11.54 -27.17
CA TRP A 139 7.58 12.34 -26.54
C TRP A 139 6.88 13.31 -27.51
N GLN A 140 7.55 13.75 -28.59
CA GLN A 140 6.95 14.61 -29.62
C GLN A 140 5.98 13.82 -30.53
N GLN A 141 6.06 12.49 -30.52
CA GLN A 141 5.16 11.62 -31.27
C GLN A 141 3.90 11.25 -30.47
N VAL A 142 3.84 11.59 -29.18
CA VAL A 142 2.69 11.32 -28.32
C VAL A 142 1.66 12.45 -28.47
N PRO A 143 0.37 12.14 -28.70
CA PRO A 143 -0.68 13.14 -28.75
C PRO A 143 -0.70 14.01 -27.47
N PRO A 144 -0.77 15.35 -27.59
CA PRO A 144 -0.70 16.24 -26.42
C PRO A 144 -1.85 16.02 -25.43
N GLN A 145 -3.00 15.57 -25.94
CA GLN A 145 -4.17 15.16 -25.16
C GLN A 145 -3.91 13.99 -24.18
N ILE A 146 -2.90 13.14 -24.44
CA ILE A 146 -2.50 12.06 -23.53
C ILE A 146 -1.33 12.52 -22.65
N LEU A 147 -0.40 13.26 -23.25
CA LEU A 147 0.82 13.69 -22.57
C LEU A 147 0.53 14.68 -21.45
N VAL A 148 -0.33 15.69 -21.69
CA VAL A 148 -0.61 16.74 -20.69
C VAL A 148 -1.30 16.17 -19.44
N PRO A 149 -2.39 15.38 -19.54
CA PRO A 149 -2.97 14.73 -18.36
C PRO A 149 -1.99 13.81 -17.64
N GLY A 150 -1.19 13.04 -18.38
CA GLY A 150 -0.19 12.16 -17.79
C GLY A 150 0.83 12.92 -16.94
N VAL A 151 1.36 14.04 -17.44
CA VAL A 151 2.29 14.90 -16.69
C VAL A 151 1.62 15.50 -15.45
N VAL A 152 0.38 15.96 -15.56
CA VAL A 152 -0.37 16.50 -14.42
C VAL A 152 -0.56 15.44 -13.34
N VAL A 153 -0.95 14.22 -13.71
CA VAL A 153 -1.10 13.11 -12.75
C VAL A 153 0.23 12.79 -12.06
N VAL A 154 1.34 12.72 -12.82
CA VAL A 154 2.66 12.47 -12.24
C VAL A 154 3.08 13.60 -11.28
N ALA A 155 2.79 14.86 -11.61
CA ALA A 155 3.09 15.99 -10.75
C ALA A 155 2.28 15.97 -9.45
N VAL A 156 0.98 15.67 -9.54
CA VAL A 156 0.09 15.52 -8.37
C VAL A 156 0.59 14.37 -7.49
N LEU A 157 0.88 13.20 -8.07
CA LEU A 157 1.41 12.07 -7.32
C LEU A 157 2.77 12.38 -6.67
N GLY A 158 3.67 13.05 -7.39
CA GLY A 158 4.96 13.47 -6.87
C GLY A 158 4.85 14.47 -5.71
N TYR A 159 3.79 15.29 -5.70
CA TYR A 159 3.49 16.20 -4.59
C TYR A 159 3.01 15.44 -3.34
N PHE A 160 2.08 14.50 -3.50
CA PHE A 160 1.56 13.69 -2.39
C PHE A 160 2.56 12.63 -1.89
N VAL A 161 3.52 12.22 -2.73
CA VAL A 161 4.55 11.22 -2.41
C VAL A 161 5.95 11.81 -2.69
N PRO A 162 6.46 12.69 -1.80
CA PRO A 162 7.69 13.44 -2.06
C PRO A 162 8.93 12.55 -2.18
N LEU A 163 8.97 11.41 -1.47
CA LEU A 163 10.03 10.42 -1.58
C LEU A 163 10.13 9.79 -2.99
N LEU A 164 9.05 9.83 -3.77
CA LEU A 164 9.03 9.40 -5.16
C LEU A 164 9.24 10.59 -6.13
N GLY A 165 8.63 11.74 -5.82
CA GLY A 165 8.70 12.94 -6.65
C GLY A 165 10.09 13.56 -6.75
N ILE A 166 10.80 13.68 -5.63
CA ILE A 166 12.12 14.33 -5.58
C ILE A 166 13.18 13.55 -6.39
N PRO A 167 13.34 12.22 -6.22
CA PRO A 167 14.29 11.46 -7.04
C PRO A 167 13.95 11.49 -8.53
N LEU A 168 12.65 11.43 -8.88
CA LEU A 168 12.21 11.52 -10.27
C LEU A 168 12.56 12.87 -10.88
N ALA A 169 12.30 13.98 -10.18
CA ALA A 169 12.68 15.31 -10.62
C ALA A 169 14.20 15.44 -10.82
N GLY A 170 15.00 14.91 -9.88
CA GLY A 170 16.46 14.87 -9.97
C GLY A 170 16.95 14.09 -11.20
N PHE A 171 16.35 12.93 -11.47
CA PHE A 171 16.66 12.12 -12.66
C PHE A 171 16.35 12.88 -13.96
N VAL A 172 15.18 13.53 -14.05
CA VAL A 172 14.78 14.32 -15.23
C VAL A 172 15.75 15.48 -15.47
N VAL A 173 16.14 16.20 -14.41
CA VAL A 173 17.13 17.29 -14.52
C VAL A 173 18.46 16.76 -15.03
N ALA A 174 18.95 15.64 -14.48
CA ALA A 174 20.19 15.01 -14.91
C ALA A 174 20.13 14.57 -16.39
N ASP A 175 19.02 13.96 -16.83
CA ASP A 175 18.85 13.54 -18.22
C ASP A 175 18.87 14.73 -19.20
N VAL A 176 18.15 15.81 -18.86
CA VAL A 176 18.10 17.04 -19.67
C VAL A 176 19.50 17.64 -19.81
N ILE A 177 20.22 17.80 -18.69
CA ILE A 177 21.59 18.35 -18.68
C ILE A 177 22.52 17.49 -19.53
N LEU A 178 22.55 16.17 -19.29
CA LEU A 178 23.48 15.27 -19.97
C LEU A 178 23.29 15.27 -21.49
N GLY A 179 22.06 15.27 -21.97
CA GLY A 179 21.88 15.28 -23.42
C GLY A 179 21.86 16.66 -24.07
N GLU A 180 21.69 17.77 -23.33
CA GLU A 180 22.02 19.09 -23.85
C GLU A 180 23.54 19.19 -24.12
N ILE A 181 24.36 18.65 -23.21
CA ILE A 181 25.81 18.51 -23.41
C ILE A 181 26.10 17.65 -24.64
N ALA A 182 25.41 16.51 -24.81
CA ALA A 182 25.58 15.64 -25.97
C ALA A 182 25.18 16.32 -27.30
N HIS A 183 24.05 17.05 -27.33
CA HIS A 183 23.58 17.78 -28.50
C HIS A 183 24.57 18.88 -28.93
N ARG A 184 25.11 19.64 -27.96
CA ARG A 184 26.14 20.66 -28.21
C ARG A 184 27.45 20.07 -28.74
N ARG A 185 27.86 18.90 -28.25
CA ARG A 185 29.06 18.19 -28.74
C ARG A 185 28.89 17.69 -30.17
N GLY A 186 27.72 17.14 -30.52
CA GLY A 186 27.39 16.73 -31.89
C GLY A 186 27.42 17.88 -32.89
N LYS A 187 26.87 19.05 -32.51
CA LYS A 187 26.85 20.24 -33.37
C LYS A 187 28.25 20.82 -33.65
N LYS A 188 29.19 20.71 -32.70
CA LYS A 188 30.59 21.13 -32.88
C LYS A 188 31.39 20.19 -33.78
N GLY A 189 31.11 18.89 -33.77
CA GLY A 189 31.79 17.92 -34.64
C GLY A 189 31.44 18.08 -36.13
N VAL A 190 30.20 18.47 -36.45
CA VAL A 190 29.74 18.73 -37.83
C VAL A 190 30.25 20.07 -38.38
N ALA A 191 30.56 21.04 -37.52
CA ALA A 191 31.11 22.34 -37.94
C ALA A 191 32.63 22.34 -38.16
N ALA A 192 33.32 21.24 -37.83
CA ALA A 192 34.77 21.09 -37.91
C ALA A 192 35.24 20.16 -39.05
N THR A 193 34.31 19.71 -39.91
CA THR A 193 34.53 18.92 -41.14
C THR A 193 34.03 19.69 -42.33
#